data_AF-A0A7S3FSN4-F1
#
_entry.id   AF-A0A7S3FSN4-F1
#
_cell.length_a   1.000
_cell.length_b   1.000
_cell.length_c   1.000
_cell.angle_alpha   90.00
_cell.angle_beta   90.00
_cell.angle_gamma   90.00
#
_symmetry.space_group_name_H-M   'P 1'
#
loop_
_entity.id
_entity.type
_entity.pdbx_description
1 polymer ?
#
loop_
_entity_poly.entity_id
_entity_poly.type
_entity_poly.pdbx_seq_one_letter_code
_entity_poly.pdbx_strand_id
1 'polypeptide(L)'
;MYRKTHGNFAPGEQKKRDYEWKFEPNDHVFGYAEKKVLNGAAMALQSERLEEQYPKTTIVMKTVEDHKAVTSDLLSKSKNLGQGQTERGPNFVHGVKNIQGKDPWNAGRCIHGEPNTQDVKADKDLGFSIKPNCRNVVRNEGDINRSFGIPTIRKDIPNKDFRSVADYQNYGDEPEAVDLLFPSNYSEIGIQETDFRSPRTREEIRLLFEKVGYSYKIGKFNAMYNRAKEIAGSEDDRVSVRHFQIVISEMHSLE
;
A
#
# COMPACT_ATOMS: atom_id res chain seq x y z
N MET A 1 -7.67 -119.57 -83.16
CA MET A 1 -7.95 -119.03 -84.51
C MET A 1 -9.45 -118.82 -84.75
N TYR A 2 -10.31 -119.84 -84.55
CA TYR A 2 -11.77 -119.73 -84.72
C TYR A 2 -12.47 -118.61 -83.91
N ARG A 3 -12.04 -118.34 -82.66
CA ARG A 3 -12.59 -117.23 -81.83
C ARG A 3 -12.44 -115.85 -82.48
N LYS A 4 -11.30 -115.57 -83.14
CA LYS A 4 -10.97 -114.25 -83.70
C LYS A 4 -11.56 -114.04 -85.11
N THR A 5 -11.72 -115.11 -85.89
CA THR A 5 -12.23 -115.05 -87.28
C THR A 5 -13.74 -115.23 -87.40
N HIS A 6 -14.37 -116.08 -86.58
CA HIS A 6 -15.80 -116.41 -86.69
C HIS A 6 -16.62 -115.97 -85.47
N GLY A 7 -16.01 -115.26 -84.51
CA GLY A 7 -16.71 -114.76 -83.33
C GLY A 7 -17.31 -115.85 -82.42
N ASN A 8 -16.82 -117.08 -82.53
CA ASN A 8 -17.33 -118.23 -81.77
C ASN A 8 -16.78 -118.23 -80.34
N PHE A 9 -17.48 -117.57 -79.41
CA PHE A 9 -17.16 -117.50 -77.98
C PHE A 9 -18.10 -118.38 -77.16
N ALA A 10 -17.61 -118.94 -76.04
CA ALA A 10 -18.45 -119.73 -75.14
C ALA A 10 -19.46 -118.83 -74.39
N PRO A 11 -20.65 -119.34 -74.03
CA PRO A 11 -21.61 -118.58 -73.22
C PRO A 11 -20.97 -118.11 -71.91
N GLY A 12 -20.96 -116.80 -71.66
CA GLY A 12 -20.40 -116.17 -70.46
C GLY A 12 -18.94 -115.69 -70.56
N GLU A 13 -18.23 -115.94 -71.67
CA GLU A 13 -16.86 -115.44 -71.88
C GLU A 13 -16.87 -113.99 -72.39
N GLN A 14 -16.19 -113.08 -71.69
CA GLN A 14 -16.02 -111.70 -72.16
C GLN A 14 -14.96 -111.64 -73.27
N LYS A 15 -15.19 -110.76 -74.26
CA LYS A 15 -14.27 -110.59 -75.39
C LYS A 15 -12.94 -109.99 -74.93
N LYS A 16 -11.90 -110.82 -74.85
CA LYS A 16 -10.54 -110.35 -74.59
C LYS A 16 -10.03 -109.60 -75.82
N ARG A 17 -9.90 -108.29 -75.68
CA ARG A 17 -9.23 -107.42 -76.64
C ARG A 17 -7.81 -107.27 -76.13
N ASP A 18 -6.81 -107.54 -76.96
CA ASP A 18 -5.37 -107.54 -76.60
C ASP A 18 -4.86 -106.12 -76.30
N TYR A 19 -5.52 -105.41 -75.38
CA TYR A 19 -5.13 -104.09 -74.93
C TYR A 19 -3.90 -104.19 -74.03
N GLU A 20 -2.96 -103.26 -74.21
CA GLU A 20 -1.81 -103.09 -73.34
C GLU A 20 -2.23 -102.23 -72.13
N TRP A 21 -2.64 -102.90 -71.06
CA TRP A 21 -3.11 -102.24 -69.84
C TRP A 21 -1.92 -101.71 -69.02
N LYS A 22 -1.94 -100.42 -68.64
CA LYS A 22 -0.91 -99.78 -67.77
C LYS A 22 -1.21 -99.89 -66.27
N PHE A 23 -2.31 -100.53 -65.92
CA PHE A 23 -2.81 -100.75 -64.57
C PHE A 23 -3.53 -102.10 -64.55
N GLU A 24 -3.73 -102.68 -63.38
CA GLU A 24 -4.44 -103.96 -63.26
C GLU A 24 -5.95 -103.76 -63.45
N PRO A 25 -6.58 -104.35 -64.49
CA PRO A 25 -7.98 -104.09 -64.81
C PRO A 25 -8.99 -104.57 -63.77
N ASN A 26 -8.61 -105.53 -62.91
CA ASN A 26 -9.50 -106.05 -61.88
C ASN A 26 -9.50 -105.19 -60.60
N ASP A 27 -8.43 -104.44 -60.33
CA ASP A 27 -8.27 -103.64 -59.11
C ASP A 27 -8.54 -102.15 -59.34
N HIS A 28 -8.30 -101.67 -60.56
CA HIS A 28 -8.53 -100.27 -60.88
C HIS A 28 -10.03 -99.95 -61.03
N VAL A 29 -10.53 -99.01 -60.22
CA VAL A 29 -11.88 -98.47 -60.37
C VAL A 29 -11.89 -97.47 -61.51
N PHE A 30 -12.53 -97.83 -62.62
CA PHE A 30 -12.65 -96.99 -63.80
C PHE A 30 -13.58 -95.79 -63.57
N GLY A 31 -13.19 -94.63 -64.08
CA GLY A 31 -13.93 -93.37 -63.99
C GLY A 31 -13.04 -92.22 -63.53
N TYR A 32 -13.51 -90.97 -63.68
CA TYR A 32 -12.79 -89.80 -63.16
C TYR A 32 -13.03 -89.70 -61.65
N ALA A 33 -11.99 -89.92 -60.84
CA ALA A 33 -12.07 -89.76 -59.40
C ALA A 33 -11.64 -88.35 -59.00
N GLU A 34 -12.54 -87.59 -58.36
CA GLU A 34 -12.16 -86.34 -57.70
C GLU A 34 -11.31 -86.63 -56.46
N LYS A 35 -10.28 -85.81 -56.26
CA LYS A 35 -9.40 -85.93 -55.09
C LYS A 35 -10.20 -85.58 -53.84
N LYS A 36 -10.47 -86.59 -52.99
CA LYS A 36 -11.16 -86.38 -51.70
C LYS A 36 -10.33 -85.46 -50.82
N VAL A 37 -10.85 -84.26 -50.52
CA VAL A 37 -10.27 -83.36 -49.51
C VAL A 37 -10.66 -83.89 -48.15
N LEU A 38 -9.75 -84.65 -47.53
CA LEU A 38 -9.93 -85.18 -46.19
C LEU A 38 -10.11 -84.00 -45.21
N ASN A 39 -11.17 -84.02 -44.39
CA ASN A 39 -11.51 -82.98 -43.42
C ASN A 39 -11.83 -81.58 -44.01
N GLY A 40 -12.27 -81.48 -45.27
CA GLY A 40 -12.63 -80.19 -45.90
C GLY A 40 -13.67 -79.37 -45.12
N ALA A 41 -14.64 -80.02 -44.48
CA ALA A 41 -15.63 -79.34 -43.63
C ALA A 41 -15.00 -78.72 -42.37
N ALA A 42 -14.04 -79.40 -41.74
CA ALA A 42 -13.34 -78.87 -40.57
C ALA A 42 -12.45 -77.67 -40.94
N MET A 43 -11.84 -77.71 -42.14
CA MET A 43 -11.08 -76.58 -42.68
C MET A 43 -11.96 -75.35 -42.95
N ALA A 44 -13.19 -75.56 -43.44
CA ALA A 44 -14.14 -74.46 -43.70
C ALA A 44 -14.71 -73.83 -42.42
N LEU A 45 -14.86 -74.61 -41.34
CA LEU A 45 -15.41 -74.13 -40.06
C LEU A 45 -14.38 -73.41 -39.19
N GLN A 46 -13.08 -73.74 -39.32
CA GLN A 46 -12.01 -73.22 -38.48
C GLN A 46 -11.02 -72.39 -39.31
N SER A 47 -11.47 -71.24 -39.81
CA SER A 47 -10.66 -70.32 -40.62
C SER A 47 -9.42 -69.78 -39.92
N GLU A 48 -9.37 -69.84 -38.58
CA GLU A 48 -8.28 -69.31 -37.76
C GLU A 48 -7.14 -70.32 -37.50
N ARG A 49 -7.32 -71.60 -37.87
CA ARG A 49 -6.40 -72.69 -37.49
C ARG A 49 -5.28 -72.95 -38.51
N LEU A 50 -5.40 -72.42 -39.71
CA LEU A 50 -4.42 -72.55 -40.79
C LEU A 50 -3.63 -71.24 -40.89
N GLU A 51 -2.41 -71.23 -40.34
CA GLU A 51 -1.57 -70.02 -40.22
C GLU A 51 -1.22 -69.36 -41.57
N GLU A 52 -1.28 -70.10 -42.68
CA GLU A 52 -0.77 -69.63 -43.98
C GLU A 52 -1.83 -69.00 -44.91
N GLN A 53 -3.13 -69.16 -44.66
CA GLN A 53 -4.17 -68.71 -45.62
C GLN A 53 -4.70 -67.29 -45.38
N TYR A 54 -4.57 -66.75 -44.16
CA TYR A 54 -5.09 -65.42 -43.81
C TYR A 54 -4.10 -64.65 -42.91
N PRO A 55 -2.94 -64.22 -43.43
CA PRO A 55 -2.03 -63.41 -42.64
C PRO A 55 -2.70 -62.10 -42.26
N LYS A 56 -2.97 -61.90 -40.96
CA LYS A 56 -3.39 -60.61 -40.42
C LYS A 56 -2.23 -59.64 -40.59
N THR A 57 -2.36 -58.68 -41.49
CA THR A 57 -1.34 -57.65 -41.70
C THR A 57 -1.17 -56.84 -40.42
N THR A 58 -0.03 -56.98 -39.76
CA THR A 58 0.32 -56.23 -38.53
C THR A 58 0.72 -54.78 -38.83
N ILE A 59 1.14 -54.50 -40.06
CA ILE A 59 1.53 -53.16 -40.51
C ILE A 59 0.43 -52.64 -41.43
N VAL A 60 -0.26 -51.59 -40.99
CA VAL A 60 -1.35 -50.92 -41.72
C VAL A 60 -1.04 -49.43 -41.80
N MET A 61 -1.58 -48.74 -42.80
CA MET A 61 -1.46 -47.29 -42.91
C MET A 61 -2.10 -46.60 -41.70
N LYS A 62 -1.38 -45.64 -41.12
CA LYS A 62 -1.85 -44.86 -39.97
C LYS A 62 -3.22 -44.22 -40.21
N THR A 63 -3.44 -43.66 -41.40
CA THR A 63 -4.72 -43.02 -41.78
C THR A 63 -5.92 -43.97 -41.72
N VAL A 64 -5.71 -45.23 -42.11
CA VAL A 64 -6.76 -46.27 -42.09
C VAL A 64 -7.06 -46.67 -40.64
N GLU A 65 -6.02 -46.85 -39.81
CA GLU A 65 -6.21 -47.23 -38.41
C GLU A 65 -6.82 -46.09 -37.58
N ASP A 66 -6.40 -44.84 -37.81
CA ASP A 66 -7.01 -43.66 -37.16
C ASP A 66 -8.50 -43.51 -37.53
N HIS A 67 -8.87 -43.74 -38.80
CA HIS A 67 -10.27 -43.75 -39.24
C HIS A 67 -11.05 -44.88 -38.57
N LYS A 68 -10.48 -46.08 -38.50
CA LYS A 68 -11.08 -47.24 -37.83
C LYS A 68 -11.28 -46.97 -36.33
N ALA A 69 -10.32 -46.35 -35.66
CA ALA A 69 -10.38 -46.03 -34.23
C ALA A 69 -11.51 -45.03 -33.85
N VAL A 70 -11.99 -44.23 -34.80
CA VAL A 70 -13.15 -43.33 -34.60
C VAL A 70 -14.46 -43.97 -35.06
N THR A 71 -14.44 -44.77 -36.14
CA THR A 71 -15.66 -45.31 -36.74
C THR A 71 -16.13 -46.63 -36.14
N SER A 72 -15.21 -47.46 -35.65
CA SER A 72 -15.54 -48.76 -35.04
C SER A 72 -15.94 -48.60 -33.57
N ASP A 73 -17.00 -49.30 -33.19
CA ASP A 73 -17.42 -49.39 -31.79
C ASP A 73 -16.69 -50.57 -31.10
N LEU A 74 -16.00 -50.27 -30.00
CA LEU A 74 -15.27 -51.26 -29.20
C LEU A 74 -16.10 -51.66 -27.98
N LEU A 75 -16.09 -52.95 -27.65
CA LEU A 75 -16.78 -53.46 -26.47
C LEU A 75 -16.15 -52.86 -25.19
N SER A 76 -16.99 -52.50 -24.21
CA SER A 76 -16.57 -51.94 -22.91
C SER A 76 -15.90 -50.55 -22.96
N LYS A 77 -15.82 -49.91 -24.13
CA LYS A 77 -15.31 -48.53 -24.26
C LYS A 77 -16.42 -47.61 -24.77
N SER A 78 -16.41 -46.36 -24.31
CA SER A 78 -17.27 -45.33 -24.89
C SER A 78 -16.85 -45.04 -26.32
N LYS A 79 -17.82 -44.70 -27.18
CA LYS A 79 -17.57 -44.34 -28.57
C LYS A 79 -16.61 -43.15 -28.68
N ASN A 80 -15.59 -43.30 -29.51
CA ASN A 80 -14.67 -42.21 -29.82
C ASN A 80 -15.33 -41.25 -30.82
N LEU A 81 -15.58 -40.00 -30.40
CA LEU A 81 -16.20 -38.98 -31.24
C LEU A 81 -15.18 -38.11 -32.01
N GLY A 82 -13.88 -38.43 -31.96
CA GLY A 82 -12.86 -37.70 -32.71
C GLY A 82 -12.60 -36.28 -32.21
N GLN A 83 -12.86 -35.98 -30.93
CA GLN A 83 -12.88 -34.61 -30.41
C GLN A 83 -11.51 -33.92 -30.24
N GLY A 84 -10.41 -34.54 -30.68
CA GLY A 84 -9.08 -33.92 -30.73
C GLY A 84 -8.60 -33.26 -29.43
N GLN A 85 -9.13 -33.66 -28.27
CA GLN A 85 -8.91 -32.96 -27.01
C GLN A 85 -7.48 -33.17 -26.51
N THR A 86 -6.89 -32.11 -25.97
CA THR A 86 -5.65 -32.19 -25.20
C THR A 86 -5.91 -32.91 -23.88
N GLU A 87 -4.97 -33.76 -23.45
CA GLU A 87 -5.07 -34.51 -22.20
C GLU A 87 -5.09 -33.54 -21.00
N ARG A 88 -6.22 -33.50 -20.27
CA ARG A 88 -6.41 -32.58 -19.13
C ARG A 88 -5.98 -33.17 -17.79
N GLY A 89 -5.47 -34.40 -17.78
CA GLY A 89 -5.05 -35.15 -16.60
C GLY A 89 -6.23 -35.83 -15.86
N PRO A 90 -5.94 -36.86 -15.03
CA PRO A 90 -6.98 -37.69 -14.39
C PRO A 90 -7.76 -36.96 -13.29
N ASN A 91 -7.19 -35.88 -12.72
CA ASN A 91 -7.82 -35.10 -11.65
C ASN A 91 -8.67 -33.93 -12.17
N PHE A 92 -8.80 -33.78 -13.49
CA PHE A 92 -9.59 -32.70 -14.07
C PHE A 92 -11.09 -32.99 -13.96
N VAL A 93 -11.82 -32.09 -13.33
CA VAL A 93 -13.28 -32.17 -13.22
C VAL A 93 -13.92 -31.30 -14.30
N HIS A 94 -14.75 -31.91 -15.15
CA HIS A 94 -15.52 -31.19 -16.16
C HIS A 94 -16.66 -30.36 -15.54
N GLY A 95 -17.01 -29.25 -16.17
CA GLY A 95 -18.06 -28.33 -15.72
C GLY A 95 -17.55 -26.92 -15.43
N VAL A 96 -18.46 -26.05 -14.98
CA VAL A 96 -18.16 -24.67 -14.61
C VAL A 96 -18.13 -24.56 -13.09
N LYS A 97 -17.04 -24.00 -12.53
CA LYS A 97 -16.94 -23.75 -11.09
C LYS A 97 -17.87 -22.62 -10.67
N ASN A 98 -18.54 -22.77 -9.52
CA ASN A 98 -19.42 -21.74 -8.96
C ASN A 98 -18.65 -20.46 -8.57
N ILE A 99 -17.44 -20.62 -8.04
CA ILE A 99 -16.55 -19.49 -7.74
C ILE A 99 -15.75 -19.16 -8.99
N GLN A 100 -16.06 -18.01 -9.60
CA GLN A 100 -15.29 -17.43 -10.69
C GLN A 100 -14.20 -16.52 -10.09
N GLY A 101 -12.93 -16.92 -10.19
CA GLY A 101 -11.79 -16.17 -9.68
C GLY A 101 -11.05 -16.86 -8.53
N LYS A 102 -9.89 -16.33 -8.15
CA LYS A 102 -9.06 -16.87 -7.07
C LYS A 102 -9.45 -16.32 -5.69
N ASP A 103 -10.05 -15.14 -5.65
CA ASP A 103 -10.34 -14.41 -4.41
C ASP A 103 -11.67 -13.64 -4.53
N PRO A 104 -12.81 -14.34 -4.42
CA PRO A 104 -14.12 -13.68 -4.41
C PRO A 104 -14.32 -12.90 -3.11
N TRP A 105 -15.00 -11.77 -3.19
CA TRP A 105 -15.30 -10.98 -2.01
C TRP A 105 -16.30 -11.72 -1.10
N ASN A 106 -15.94 -11.92 0.17
CA ASN A 106 -16.85 -12.52 1.16
C ASN A 106 -17.64 -11.43 1.90
N ALA A 107 -18.73 -11.81 2.57
CA ALA A 107 -19.60 -10.87 3.27
C ALA A 107 -18.84 -10.00 4.30
N GLY A 108 -17.87 -10.57 5.01
CA GLY A 108 -17.07 -9.84 6.00
C GLY A 108 -16.20 -8.74 5.37
N ARG A 109 -15.53 -9.06 4.26
CA ARG A 109 -14.69 -8.11 3.52
C ARG A 109 -15.55 -7.06 2.77
N CYS A 110 -16.81 -7.36 2.44
CA CYS A 110 -17.77 -6.34 1.99
C CYS A 110 -18.17 -5.34 3.09
N ILE A 111 -18.28 -5.79 4.35
CA ILE A 111 -18.64 -4.93 5.48
C ILE A 111 -17.44 -4.06 5.92
N HIS A 112 -16.26 -4.67 6.02
CA HIS A 112 -15.08 -4.00 6.55
C HIS A 112 -14.23 -3.32 5.47
N GLY A 113 -14.42 -3.67 4.20
CA GLY A 113 -13.56 -3.22 3.11
C GLY A 113 -12.13 -3.74 3.26
N GLU A 114 -11.21 -3.05 2.56
CA GLU A 114 -9.76 -3.15 2.77
C GLU A 114 -9.17 -1.74 2.81
N PRO A 115 -9.45 -0.98 3.88
CA PRO A 115 -8.99 0.38 3.98
C PRO A 115 -7.46 0.42 4.14
N ASN A 116 -6.83 1.39 3.48
CA ASN A 116 -5.42 1.66 3.71
C ASN A 116 -5.23 2.37 5.05
N THR A 117 -4.01 2.35 5.57
CA THR A 117 -3.67 3.05 6.82
C THR A 117 -3.95 4.56 6.79
N GLN A 118 -4.07 5.16 5.60
CA GLN A 118 -4.49 6.56 5.45
C GLN A 118 -6.00 6.72 5.61
N ASP A 119 -6.80 5.78 5.13
CA ASP A 119 -8.28 5.83 5.17
C ASP A 119 -8.82 5.57 6.59
N VAL A 120 -8.02 4.88 7.42
CA VAL A 120 -8.35 4.62 8.84
C VAL A 120 -8.01 5.82 9.73
N LYS A 121 -7.15 6.73 9.29
CA LYS A 121 -6.78 7.91 10.10
C LYS A 121 -7.94 8.89 10.16
N ALA A 122 -8.06 9.56 11.30
CA ALA A 122 -9.01 10.65 11.45
C ALA A 122 -8.73 11.79 10.47
N ASP A 123 -9.79 12.52 10.12
CA ASP A 123 -9.71 13.68 9.24
C ASP A 123 -8.80 14.77 9.82
N LYS A 124 -8.11 15.49 8.94
CA LYS A 124 -7.08 16.46 9.32
C LYS A 124 -7.63 17.74 9.95
N ASP A 125 -8.91 18.03 9.80
CA ASP A 125 -9.57 19.23 10.32
C ASP A 125 -10.41 18.94 11.59
N LEU A 126 -10.29 17.73 12.12
CA LEU A 126 -10.98 17.36 13.34
C LEU A 126 -10.42 18.17 14.53
N GLY A 127 -11.26 19.04 15.09
CA GLY A 127 -10.92 19.84 16.28
C GLY A 127 -10.12 21.12 16.01
N PHE A 128 -9.78 21.44 14.76
CA PHE A 128 -9.14 22.71 14.41
C PHE A 128 -9.41 23.11 12.97
N SER A 129 -9.56 24.43 12.75
CA SER A 129 -9.71 24.96 11.40
C SER A 129 -8.37 24.88 10.64
N ILE A 130 -8.38 24.20 9.49
CA ILE A 130 -7.26 24.17 8.53
C ILE A 130 -7.34 25.29 7.49
N LYS A 131 -8.44 26.06 7.48
CA LYS A 131 -8.69 27.12 6.49
C LYS A 131 -7.60 28.19 6.61
N PRO A 132 -6.94 28.57 5.50
CA PRO A 132 -5.95 29.65 5.51
C PRO A 132 -6.50 30.91 6.21
N ASN A 133 -5.68 31.52 7.07
CA ASN A 133 -6.02 32.67 7.95
C ASN A 133 -6.99 32.41 9.11
N CYS A 134 -7.58 31.22 9.21
CA CYS A 134 -8.44 30.83 10.34
C CYS A 134 -7.83 29.68 11.15
N ARG A 135 -6.52 29.44 10.99
CA ARG A 135 -5.81 28.37 11.71
C ARG A 135 -5.44 28.86 13.11
N ASN A 136 -5.67 28.02 14.11
CA ASN A 136 -5.24 28.29 15.49
C ASN A 136 -3.75 27.93 15.67
N VAL A 137 -2.89 28.58 14.89
CA VAL A 137 -1.44 28.38 14.91
C VAL A 137 -0.77 29.74 14.95
N VAL A 138 0.20 29.89 15.84
CA VAL A 138 0.98 31.11 15.96
C VAL A 138 1.86 31.25 14.71
N ARG A 139 1.90 32.44 14.12
CA ARG A 139 2.68 32.69 12.89
C ARG A 139 4.18 32.79 13.15
N ASN A 140 4.57 33.38 14.28
CA ASN A 140 5.97 33.60 14.68
C ASN A 140 6.23 32.96 16.04
N GLU A 141 7.37 32.31 16.23
CA GLU A 141 7.72 31.64 17.49
C GLU A 141 7.84 32.61 18.68
N GLY A 142 8.29 33.86 18.44
CA GLY A 142 8.36 34.88 19.49
C GLY A 142 6.99 35.31 20.05
N ASP A 143 5.90 35.07 19.31
CA ASP A 143 4.55 35.48 19.71
C ASP A 143 3.77 34.38 20.47
N ILE A 144 4.40 33.25 20.82
CA ILE A 144 3.73 32.11 21.49
C ILE A 144 3.06 32.53 22.81
N ASN A 145 3.76 33.34 23.60
CA ASN A 145 3.27 33.82 24.91
C ASN A 145 2.70 35.25 24.84
N ARG A 146 2.56 35.80 23.62
CA ARG A 146 2.05 37.14 23.43
C ARG A 146 0.53 37.12 23.45
N SER A 147 -0.07 38.04 24.21
CA SER A 147 -1.50 38.30 24.10
C SER A 147 -1.80 39.07 22.81
N PHE A 148 -2.65 38.51 21.95
CA PHE A 148 -3.10 39.18 20.73
C PHE A 148 -4.24 40.15 21.07
N GLY A 149 -4.07 41.42 20.71
CA GLY A 149 -5.04 42.49 20.99
C GLY A 149 -4.39 43.85 21.11
N ILE A 150 -5.17 44.84 21.55
CA ILE A 150 -4.69 46.19 21.86
C ILE A 150 -4.79 46.37 23.37
N PRO A 151 -3.67 46.64 24.09
CA PRO A 151 -3.72 46.84 25.53
C PRO A 151 -4.41 48.18 25.85
N THR A 152 -5.11 48.24 26.99
CA THR A 152 -5.76 49.48 27.45
C THR A 152 -4.75 50.58 27.75
N ILE A 153 -3.56 50.21 28.26
CA ILE A 153 -2.44 51.12 28.44
C ILE A 153 -1.43 50.86 27.32
N ARG A 154 -1.23 51.84 26.44
CA ARG A 154 -0.50 51.70 25.18
C ARG A 154 1.01 51.92 25.34
N LYS A 155 1.65 51.13 26.23
CA LYS A 155 3.12 51.12 26.38
C LYS A 155 3.84 50.45 25.20
N ASP A 156 3.10 49.80 24.31
CA ASP A 156 3.60 49.12 23.11
C ASP A 156 4.03 50.08 22.00
N ILE A 157 3.62 51.35 22.07
CA ILE A 157 3.93 52.38 21.08
C ILE A 157 4.79 53.48 21.71
N PRO A 158 5.66 54.13 20.90
CA PRO A 158 6.44 55.25 21.39
C PRO A 158 5.54 56.42 21.78
N ASN A 159 5.94 57.14 22.83
CA ASN A 159 5.29 58.36 23.24
C ASN A 159 5.40 59.42 22.14
N LYS A 160 4.32 60.18 21.92
CA LYS A 160 4.31 61.28 20.95
C LYS A 160 4.99 62.50 21.56
N ASP A 161 5.82 63.19 20.78
CA ASP A 161 6.43 64.47 21.19
C ASP A 161 5.38 65.55 21.47
N PHE A 162 4.35 65.61 20.62
CA PHE A 162 3.22 66.52 20.76
C PHE A 162 1.92 65.74 20.85
N ARG A 163 1.29 65.76 22.03
CA ARG A 163 -0.03 65.16 22.24
C ARG A 163 -1.13 66.05 21.67
N SER A 164 -2.10 65.40 21.03
CA SER A 164 -3.35 66.06 20.63
C SER A 164 -4.17 66.38 21.87
N VAL A 165 -4.88 67.52 21.86
CA VAL A 165 -5.84 67.88 22.91
C VAL A 165 -6.99 66.87 23.00
N ALA A 166 -7.30 66.18 21.89
CA ALA A 166 -8.36 65.17 21.82
C ALA A 166 -7.81 63.73 21.96
N ASP A 167 -6.58 63.56 22.45
CA ASP A 167 -6.03 62.22 22.71
C ASP A 167 -6.67 61.64 23.97
N TYR A 168 -7.40 60.54 23.83
CA TYR A 168 -8.10 59.85 24.92
C TYR A 168 -7.35 58.58 25.38
N GLN A 169 -6.18 58.31 24.80
CA GLN A 169 -5.44 57.09 25.04
C GLN A 169 -4.37 57.31 26.11
N ASN A 170 -4.30 56.40 27.08
CA ASN A 170 -3.26 56.39 28.09
C ASN A 170 -2.02 55.61 27.58
N TYR A 171 -0.83 56.23 27.67
CA TYR A 171 0.45 55.68 27.22
C TYR A 171 1.32 55.12 28.35
N GLY A 172 0.80 55.12 29.58
CA GLY A 172 1.47 54.63 30.77
C GLY A 172 2.32 55.67 31.49
N ASP A 173 2.14 56.95 31.14
CA ASP A 173 2.80 58.11 31.73
C ASP A 173 1.84 59.03 32.51
N GLU A 174 0.56 58.67 32.60
CA GLU A 174 -0.43 59.39 33.40
C GLU A 174 -0.25 59.12 34.91
N PRO A 175 -0.47 60.13 35.77
CA PRO A 175 -0.41 59.97 37.22
C PRO A 175 -1.58 59.15 37.76
N GLU A 176 -1.42 58.60 38.97
CA GLU A 176 -2.52 57.91 39.64
C GLU A 176 -3.59 58.90 40.13
N ALA A 177 -4.80 58.41 40.35
CA ALA A 177 -5.91 59.25 40.83
C ALA A 177 -5.59 59.94 42.18
N VAL A 178 -4.80 59.29 43.03
CA VAL A 178 -4.37 59.83 44.33
C VAL A 178 -3.44 61.03 44.13
N ASP A 179 -2.51 60.95 43.18
CA ASP A 179 -1.56 62.04 42.90
C ASP A 179 -2.26 63.27 42.31
N LEU A 180 -3.39 63.09 41.62
CA LEU A 180 -4.23 64.18 41.13
C LEU A 180 -5.01 64.86 42.25
N LEU A 181 -5.48 64.09 43.24
CA LEU A 181 -6.21 64.63 44.39
C LEU A 181 -5.27 65.29 45.41
N PHE A 182 -4.04 64.79 45.52
CA PHE A 182 -3.03 65.26 46.47
C PHE A 182 -1.70 65.53 45.74
N PRO A 183 -1.64 66.61 44.92
CA PRO A 183 -0.45 66.89 44.13
C PRO A 183 0.75 67.23 45.01
N SER A 184 1.94 66.85 44.54
CA SER A 184 3.19 67.24 45.19
C SER A 184 3.46 68.74 45.03
N ASN A 185 4.19 69.35 45.97
CA ASN A 185 4.61 70.75 45.85
C ASN A 185 5.43 71.01 44.57
N TYR A 186 6.08 69.98 44.01
CA TYR A 186 6.86 70.09 42.78
C TYR A 186 5.97 70.17 41.52
N SER A 187 4.73 69.73 41.62
CA SER A 187 3.77 69.81 40.51
C SER A 187 3.37 71.25 40.20
N GLU A 188 3.42 72.15 41.20
CA GLU A 188 3.16 73.59 41.02
C GLU A 188 4.19 74.26 40.10
N ILE A 189 5.43 73.76 40.10
CA ILE A 189 6.53 74.24 39.26
C ILE A 189 6.68 73.42 37.96
N GLY A 190 5.71 72.54 37.67
CA GLY A 190 5.67 71.73 36.46
C GLY A 190 6.58 70.50 36.45
N ILE A 191 7.10 70.08 37.61
CA ILE A 191 7.92 68.87 37.72
C ILE A 191 7.03 67.68 38.07
N GLN A 192 7.16 66.58 37.32
CA GLN A 192 6.39 65.35 37.51
C GLN A 192 7.22 64.25 38.20
N GLU A 193 6.53 63.23 38.73
CA GLU A 193 7.18 62.07 39.36
C GLU A 193 8.08 61.29 38.37
N THR A 194 7.72 61.30 37.09
CA THR A 194 8.53 60.72 36.00
C THR A 194 9.92 61.39 35.91
N ASP A 195 10.03 62.69 36.15
CA ASP A 195 11.29 63.42 36.14
C ASP A 195 12.23 62.98 37.26
N PHE A 196 11.67 62.65 38.44
CA PHE A 196 12.42 62.14 39.58
C PHE A 196 12.90 60.68 39.38
N ARG A 197 12.13 59.89 38.63
CA ARG A 197 12.42 58.48 38.32
C ARG A 197 13.29 58.28 37.09
N SER A 198 13.40 59.29 36.24
CA SER A 198 14.26 59.25 35.06
C SER A 198 15.73 58.94 35.44
N PRO A 199 16.37 57.92 34.84
CA PRO A 199 17.75 57.55 35.14
C PRO A 199 18.72 58.58 34.56
N ARG A 200 19.59 59.11 35.41
CA ARG A 200 20.56 60.16 35.06
C ARG A 200 21.98 59.67 35.26
N THR A 201 22.91 60.33 34.59
CA THR A 201 24.33 60.00 34.72
C THR A 201 24.88 60.44 36.08
N ARG A 202 26.01 59.84 36.47
CA ARG A 202 26.68 60.16 37.73
C ARG A 202 27.00 61.65 37.87
N GLU A 203 27.45 62.27 36.79
CA GLU A 203 27.83 63.69 36.78
C GLU A 203 26.61 64.60 36.94
N GLU A 204 25.50 64.28 36.28
CA GLU A 204 24.24 65.02 36.41
C GLU A 204 23.67 64.94 37.84
N ILE A 205 23.68 63.75 38.45
CA ILE A 205 23.23 63.58 39.83
C ILE A 205 24.14 64.39 40.77
N ARG A 206 25.46 64.34 40.60
CA ARG A 206 26.39 65.14 41.40
C ARG A 206 26.07 66.63 41.29
N LEU A 207 25.94 67.13 40.07
CA LEU A 207 25.69 68.55 39.80
C LEU A 207 24.35 69.00 40.40
N LEU A 208 23.30 68.19 40.26
CA LEU A 208 21.97 68.54 40.73
C LEU A 208 21.94 68.67 42.25
N PHE A 209 22.46 67.69 42.98
CA PHE A 209 22.50 67.73 44.44
C PHE A 209 23.45 68.80 44.98
N GLU A 210 24.56 69.08 44.28
CA GLU A 210 25.45 70.19 44.61
C GLU A 210 24.73 71.54 44.50
N LYS A 211 23.91 71.75 43.46
CA LYS A 211 23.09 72.95 43.28
C LYS A 211 21.96 73.10 44.31
N VAL A 212 21.43 71.98 44.81
CA VAL A 212 20.45 71.97 45.91
C VAL A 212 21.09 72.34 47.26
N GLY A 213 22.43 72.22 47.37
CA GLY A 213 23.19 72.55 48.58
C GLY A 213 23.86 71.34 49.26
N TYR A 214 23.73 70.14 48.69
CA TYR A 214 24.38 68.94 49.18
C TYR A 214 25.74 68.74 48.49
N SER A 215 26.79 69.30 49.09
CA SER A 215 28.17 69.12 48.64
C SER A 215 28.86 67.99 49.42
N TYR A 216 29.13 66.88 48.74
CA TYR A 216 29.80 65.71 49.32
C TYR A 216 31.24 65.56 48.82
N LYS A 217 32.14 65.09 49.68
CA LYS A 217 33.47 64.64 49.26
C LYS A 217 33.35 63.45 48.31
N ILE A 218 34.27 63.34 47.35
CA ILE A 218 34.25 62.32 46.28
C ILE A 218 34.02 60.89 46.81
N GLY A 219 34.65 60.52 47.94
CA GLY A 219 34.49 59.20 48.55
C GLY A 219 33.08 58.93 49.08
N LYS A 220 32.49 59.88 49.83
CA LYS A 220 31.12 59.76 50.37
C LYS A 220 30.10 59.74 49.23
N PHE A 221 30.29 60.60 48.22
CA PHE A 221 29.43 60.60 47.02
C PHE A 221 29.46 59.26 46.28
N ASN A 222 30.64 58.69 46.03
CA ASN A 222 30.77 57.41 45.34
C ASN A 222 30.11 56.27 46.13
N ALA A 223 30.26 56.24 47.46
CA ALA A 223 29.60 55.25 48.30
C ALA A 223 28.07 55.36 48.23
N MET A 224 27.52 56.59 48.30
CA MET A 224 26.08 56.81 48.16
C MET A 224 25.57 56.48 46.76
N TYR A 225 26.34 56.80 45.71
CA TYR A 225 25.95 56.50 44.34
C TYR A 225 25.94 54.98 44.09
N ASN A 226 26.96 54.26 44.56
CA ASN A 226 26.99 52.79 44.49
C ASN A 226 25.81 52.17 45.25
N ARG A 227 25.49 52.69 46.44
CA ARG A 227 24.33 52.25 47.20
C ARG A 227 23.02 52.53 46.45
N ALA A 228 22.89 53.68 45.82
CA ALA A 228 21.70 54.03 45.05
C ALA A 228 21.57 53.17 43.79
N LYS A 229 22.69 52.76 43.19
CA LYS A 229 22.75 51.80 42.09
C LYS A 229 22.29 50.41 42.52
N GLU A 230 22.69 49.96 43.71
CA GLU A 230 22.22 48.69 44.29
C GLU A 230 20.69 48.70 44.48
N ILE A 231 20.13 49.78 45.04
CA ILE A 231 18.68 49.90 45.25
C ILE A 231 17.93 49.95 43.91
N ALA A 232 18.46 50.67 42.93
CA ALA A 232 17.85 50.78 41.60
C ALA A 232 17.94 49.47 40.79
N GLY A 233 18.83 48.55 41.15
CA GLY A 233 19.11 47.34 40.37
C GLY A 233 19.60 47.64 38.95
N SER A 234 20.27 48.78 38.75
CA SER A 234 20.62 49.27 37.41
C SER A 234 21.89 48.61 36.87
N GLU A 235 21.79 48.02 35.67
CA GLU A 235 22.93 47.43 34.95
C GLU A 235 23.77 48.52 34.24
N ASP A 236 23.10 49.53 33.66
CA ASP A 236 23.72 50.74 33.13
C ASP A 236 24.01 51.68 34.31
N ASP A 237 25.18 52.32 34.37
CA ASP A 237 25.71 53.06 35.54
C ASP A 237 24.94 54.37 35.88
N ARG A 238 23.65 54.40 35.63
CA ARG A 238 22.71 55.51 35.80
C ARG A 238 21.82 55.28 37.01
N VAL A 239 21.47 56.37 37.68
CA VAL A 239 20.63 56.35 38.88
C VAL A 239 19.61 57.49 38.78
N SER A 240 18.39 57.27 39.26
CA SER A 240 17.37 58.32 39.31
C SER A 240 17.53 59.20 40.56
N VAL A 241 17.01 60.42 40.52
CA VAL A 241 16.97 61.32 41.69
C VAL A 241 16.25 60.67 42.88
N ARG A 242 15.14 59.95 42.64
CA ARG A 242 14.36 59.29 43.71
C ARG A 242 15.16 58.27 44.49
N HIS A 243 15.84 57.35 43.81
CA HIS A 243 16.73 56.37 44.43
C HIS A 243 17.86 57.04 45.23
N PHE A 244 18.42 58.14 44.72
CA PHE A 244 19.47 58.87 45.44
C PHE A 244 18.94 59.60 46.70
N GLN A 245 17.71 60.14 46.65
CA GLN A 245 17.06 60.73 47.83
C GLN A 245 16.84 59.71 48.94
N ILE A 246 16.46 58.47 48.59
CA ILE A 246 16.32 57.37 49.56
C ILE A 246 17.66 57.12 50.25
N VAL A 247 18.75 57.00 49.50
CA VAL A 247 20.08 56.79 50.09
C VAL A 247 20.53 57.94 50.98
N ILE A 248 20.24 59.20 50.59
CA ILE A 248 20.52 60.35 51.45
C ILE A 248 19.75 60.24 52.77
N SER A 249 18.47 59.86 52.72
CA SER A 249 17.65 59.68 53.93
C SER A 249 18.17 58.55 54.81
N GLU A 250 18.58 57.43 54.24
CA GLU A 250 19.18 56.30 54.96
C GLU A 250 20.50 56.70 55.61
N MET A 251 21.41 57.33 54.86
CA MET A 251 22.75 57.67 55.34
C MET A 251 22.76 58.80 56.37
N HIS A 252 21.85 59.78 56.27
CA HIS A 252 21.71 60.81 57.29
C HIS A 252 20.98 60.31 58.55
N SER A 253 20.25 59.20 58.48
CA SER A 253 19.65 58.56 59.66
C SER A 253 20.63 57.69 60.47
N LEU A 254 21.80 57.41 59.90
CA LEU A 254 22.87 56.59 60.50
C LEU A 254 23.98 57.45 61.16
N GLU A 255 23.96 58.77 60.98
CA GLU A 255 24.81 59.76 61.67
C GLU A 255 24.08 60.33 62.90
#